data_AF-A0A6M6BIQ8-F1
#
_entry.id   AF-A0A6M6BIQ8-F1
#
_cell.length_a   1.000
_cell.length_b   1.000
_cell.length_c   1.000
_cell.angle_alpha   90.00
_cell.angle_beta   90.00
_cell.angle_gamma   90.00
#
_symmetry.space_group_name_H-M   'P 1'
#
loop_
_entity.id
_entity.type
_entity.pdbx_description
1 polymer ?
#
loop_
_entity_poly.entity_id
_entity_poly.type
_entity_poly.pdbx_seq_one_letter_code
_entity_poly.pdbx_strand_id
1 'polypeptide(L)'
;MDSAPKLTLLVVEDEALIAESLRLTLEDLGYEVLATCYTFAEAQQAFAGPRPDLVLLDINLGGPPQQSGLELAQLLREAQGPPFLFLTAYSDFDTIRQAARLQPSGYLIKPVNGVTLFAAIQTAIERAAAHQPAPLPHPNAPAAPVPDFFFVKRGAFAHKLYWRDVASLEAGKNYVTLRAPALRLSHAIRGSLAYVLDQLLPPSLLNSFIRVNRRTSLNAAFITGYNDEHVYCAGESYENGRMAQEQLQRLQLK
;
A
#
# COMPACT_ATOMS: atom_id res chain seq x y z
N MET A 1 -10.93 -25.15 -18.06
CA MET A 1 -11.75 -23.93 -18.25
C MET A 1 -12.24 -23.54 -16.88
N ASP A 2 -11.65 -22.47 -16.35
CA ASP A 2 -12.20 -21.56 -15.34
C ASP A 2 -11.05 -20.60 -15.00
N SER A 3 -10.92 -19.54 -15.81
CA SER A 3 -10.04 -18.43 -15.46
C SER A 3 -10.70 -17.68 -14.30
N ALA A 4 -9.95 -17.41 -13.23
CA ALA A 4 -10.40 -16.51 -12.17
C ALA A 4 -10.98 -15.21 -12.77
N PRO A 5 -12.03 -14.63 -12.17
CA PRO A 5 -12.66 -13.43 -12.70
C PRO A 5 -11.62 -12.32 -12.84
N LYS A 6 -11.55 -11.71 -14.03
CA LYS A 6 -10.66 -10.56 -14.28
C LYS A 6 -11.24 -9.34 -13.57
N LEU A 7 -10.37 -8.58 -12.91
CA LEU A 7 -10.76 -7.29 -12.36
C LEU A 7 -11.07 -6.33 -13.51
N THR A 8 -12.21 -5.66 -13.38
CA THR A 8 -12.79 -4.75 -14.37
C THR A 8 -12.48 -3.31 -14.00
N LEU A 9 -11.97 -2.53 -14.94
CA LEU A 9 -11.49 -1.17 -14.73
C LEU A 9 -12.21 -0.20 -15.66
N LEU A 10 -12.36 1.04 -15.20
CA LEU A 10 -12.77 2.16 -16.05
C LEU A 10 -11.63 3.17 -16.14
N VAL A 11 -11.33 3.64 -17.35
CA VAL A 11 -10.31 4.67 -17.60
C VAL A 11 -11.00 5.96 -18.02
N VAL A 12 -10.67 7.07 -17.36
CA VAL A 12 -11.17 8.40 -17.71
C VAL A 12 -9.99 9.32 -17.98
N GLU A 13 -9.80 9.69 -19.25
CA GLU A 13 -8.62 10.38 -19.78
C GLU A 13 -8.99 11.04 -21.12
N ASP A 14 -8.84 12.37 -21.21
CA ASP A 14 -9.21 13.14 -22.42
C ASP A 14 -8.19 13.01 -23.56
N GLU A 15 -6.92 12.73 -23.24
CA GLU A 15 -5.89 12.49 -24.25
C GLU A 15 -5.97 11.06 -24.80
N ALA A 16 -6.56 10.90 -25.98
CA ALA A 16 -6.83 9.58 -26.59
C ALA A 16 -5.60 8.65 -26.68
N LEU A 17 -4.41 9.19 -26.97
CA LEU A 17 -3.17 8.41 -27.02
C LEU A 17 -2.74 7.89 -25.65
N ILE A 18 -2.92 8.70 -24.59
CA ILE A 18 -2.60 8.30 -23.21
C ILE A 18 -3.61 7.26 -22.75
N ALA A 19 -4.90 7.49 -23.01
CA ALA A 19 -5.98 6.60 -22.64
C ALA A 19 -5.82 5.21 -23.27
N GLU A 20 -5.45 5.16 -24.55
CA GLU A 20 -5.21 3.92 -25.28
C GLU A 20 -3.94 3.21 -24.78
N SER A 21 -2.86 3.94 -24.52
CA SER A 21 -1.64 3.39 -23.92
C SER A 21 -1.90 2.76 -22.54
N LEU A 22 -2.72 3.42 -21.71
CA LEU A 22 -3.17 2.90 -20.42
C LEU A 22 -4.01 1.63 -20.61
N ARG A 23 -4.99 1.64 -21.53
CA ARG A 23 -5.84 0.49 -21.82
C ARG A 23 -5.01 -0.73 -22.20
N LEU A 24 -4.09 -0.60 -23.16
CA LEU A 24 -3.21 -1.68 -23.60
C LEU A 24 -2.33 -2.20 -22.45
N THR A 25 -1.76 -1.29 -21.66
CA THR A 25 -0.94 -1.67 -20.49
C THR A 25 -1.76 -2.45 -19.46
N LEU A 26 -3.03 -2.08 -19.23
CA LEU A 26 -3.92 -2.78 -18.28
C LEU A 26 -4.31 -4.16 -18.79
N GLU A 27 -4.61 -4.27 -20.08
CA GLU A 27 -4.93 -5.56 -20.73
C GLU A 27 -3.74 -6.52 -20.69
N ASP A 28 -2.52 -6.03 -20.95
CA ASP A 28 -1.27 -6.79 -20.83
C ASP A 28 -1.01 -7.27 -19.39
N LEU A 29 -1.44 -6.48 -18.39
CA LEU A 29 -1.39 -6.85 -16.98
C LEU A 29 -2.50 -7.83 -16.57
N GLY A 30 -3.41 -8.18 -17.47
CA GLY A 30 -4.46 -9.17 -17.27
C GLY A 30 -5.78 -8.59 -16.74
N TYR A 31 -5.93 -7.27 -16.71
CA TYR A 31 -7.18 -6.59 -16.35
C TYR A 31 -8.13 -6.50 -17.55
N GLU A 32 -9.41 -6.27 -17.27
CA GLU A 32 -10.43 -5.95 -18.27
C GLU A 32 -10.78 -4.46 -18.18
N VAL A 33 -10.81 -3.74 -19.30
CA VAL A 33 -11.22 -2.33 -19.34
C VAL A 33 -12.64 -2.26 -19.88
N LEU A 34 -13.61 -1.93 -19.02
CA LEU A 34 -15.03 -1.88 -19.39
C LEU A 34 -15.32 -0.77 -20.40
N ALA A 35 -14.69 0.39 -20.19
CA ALA A 35 -14.74 1.51 -21.12
C ALA A 35 -13.56 2.46 -20.87
N THR A 36 -13.22 3.18 -21.92
CA THR A 36 -12.35 4.35 -21.89
C THR A 36 -13.23 5.56 -22.18
N CYS A 37 -13.28 6.50 -21.26
CA CYS A 37 -14.06 7.73 -21.35
C CYS A 37 -13.11 8.90 -21.60
N TYR A 38 -13.37 9.68 -22.64
CA TYR A 38 -12.56 10.82 -23.05
C TYR A 38 -13.15 12.15 -22.58
N THR A 39 -14.39 12.13 -22.09
CA THR A 39 -15.08 13.33 -21.61
C THR A 39 -15.75 13.09 -20.26
N PHE A 40 -16.02 14.19 -19.55
CA PHE A 40 -16.77 14.17 -18.32
C PHE A 40 -18.15 13.51 -18.47
N ALA A 41 -18.86 13.83 -19.57
CA ALA A 41 -20.19 13.28 -19.84
C ALA A 41 -20.17 11.76 -20.10
N GLU A 42 -19.17 11.28 -20.84
CA GLU A 42 -18.97 9.84 -21.06
C GLU A 42 -18.70 9.11 -19.74
N ALA A 43 -17.86 9.67 -18.87
CA ALA A 43 -17.57 9.10 -17.57
C ALA A 43 -18.82 9.03 -16.68
N GLN A 44 -19.63 10.09 -16.64
CA GLN A 44 -20.91 10.07 -15.91
C GLN A 44 -21.86 9.00 -16.43
N GLN A 45 -21.97 8.85 -17.74
CA GLN A 45 -22.79 7.81 -18.35
C GLN A 45 -22.26 6.40 -18.00
N ALA A 46 -20.94 6.22 -18.00
CA ALA A 46 -20.31 4.96 -17.62
C ALA A 46 -20.54 4.61 -16.14
N PHE A 47 -20.55 5.60 -15.24
CA PHE A 47 -20.85 5.38 -13.81
C PHE A 47 -22.29 4.89 -13.56
N ALA A 48 -23.22 5.17 -14.48
CA ALA A 48 -24.59 4.65 -14.41
C ALA A 48 -24.74 3.22 -14.98
N GLY A 49 -23.68 2.69 -15.61
CA GLY A 49 -23.63 1.35 -16.20
C GLY A 49 -23.12 0.27 -15.25
N PRO A 50 -22.50 -0.80 -15.79
CA PRO A 50 -21.85 -1.84 -14.99
C PRO A 50 -20.79 -1.23 -14.06
N ARG A 51 -20.79 -1.65 -12.78
CA ARG A 51 -19.88 -1.12 -11.76
C ARG A 51 -18.48 -1.71 -11.95
N PRO A 52 -17.44 -0.90 -12.27
CA PRO A 52 -16.07 -1.39 -12.31
C PRO A 52 -15.55 -1.68 -10.90
N ASP A 53 -14.51 -2.52 -10.80
CA ASP A 53 -13.79 -2.76 -9.54
C ASP A 53 -12.92 -1.56 -9.14
N LEU A 54 -12.43 -0.78 -10.10
CA LEU A 54 -11.66 0.45 -9.87
C LEU A 54 -11.73 1.44 -11.04
N VAL A 55 -11.67 2.73 -10.73
CA VAL A 55 -11.60 3.81 -11.72
C VAL A 55 -10.21 4.46 -11.74
N LEU A 56 -9.60 4.57 -12.91
CA LEU A 56 -8.43 5.41 -13.18
C LEU A 56 -8.94 6.74 -13.74
N LEU A 57 -8.61 7.84 -13.06
CA LEU A 57 -9.23 9.13 -13.31
C LEU A 57 -8.17 10.20 -13.48
N ASP A 58 -8.05 10.81 -14.66
CA ASP A 58 -7.26 12.03 -14.78
C ASP A 58 -7.92 13.17 -14.01
N ILE A 59 -7.10 13.96 -13.30
CA ILE A 59 -7.52 15.18 -12.61
C ILE A 59 -7.96 16.25 -13.62
N ASN A 60 -7.23 16.37 -14.75
CA ASN A 60 -7.47 17.41 -15.75
C ASN A 60 -8.14 16.78 -16.98
N LEU A 61 -9.37 17.15 -17.29
CA LEU A 61 -10.13 16.54 -18.41
C LEU A 61 -10.37 17.50 -19.58
N GLY A 62 -9.41 18.37 -19.89
CA GLY A 62 -9.43 19.28 -21.07
C GLY A 62 -10.57 20.30 -21.17
N GLY A 63 -11.61 20.17 -20.34
CA GLY A 63 -12.84 20.95 -20.35
C GLY A 63 -12.88 22.05 -19.29
N PRO A 64 -14.06 22.67 -19.08
CA PRO A 64 -14.22 23.70 -18.06
C PRO A 64 -13.96 23.12 -16.65
N PRO A 65 -13.54 23.95 -15.66
CA PRO A 65 -13.20 23.47 -14.32
C PRO A 65 -14.31 22.64 -13.62
N GLN A 66 -15.58 22.95 -13.93
CA GLN A 66 -16.76 22.24 -13.43
C GLN A 66 -16.97 20.85 -14.06
N GLN A 67 -16.10 20.47 -15.00
CA GLN A 67 -16.07 19.17 -15.68
C GLN A 67 -14.69 18.51 -15.53
N SER A 68 -14.03 18.74 -14.39
CA SER A 68 -12.73 18.16 -14.07
C SER A 68 -12.86 16.75 -13.48
N GLY A 69 -11.73 16.05 -13.39
CA GLY A 69 -11.66 14.78 -12.68
C GLY A 69 -11.97 14.89 -11.18
N LEU A 70 -11.74 16.06 -10.58
CA LEU A 70 -12.10 16.30 -9.18
C LEU A 70 -13.62 16.22 -8.98
N GLU A 71 -14.38 16.79 -9.90
CA GLU A 71 -15.85 16.75 -9.88
C GLU A 71 -16.37 15.32 -10.07
N LEU A 72 -15.78 14.54 -11.00
CA LEU A 72 -16.13 13.12 -11.15
C LEU A 72 -15.80 12.30 -9.90
N ALA A 73 -14.66 12.56 -9.27
CA ALA A 73 -14.27 11.91 -8.02
C ALA A 73 -15.24 12.26 -6.88
N GLN A 74 -15.73 13.50 -6.82
CA GLN A 74 -16.75 13.89 -5.86
C GLN A 74 -18.07 13.13 -6.10
N LEU A 75 -18.53 13.03 -7.35
CA LEU A 75 -19.71 12.23 -7.70
C LEU A 75 -19.55 10.75 -7.29
N LEU A 76 -18.37 10.16 -7.56
CA LEU A 76 -18.07 8.80 -7.12
C LEU A 76 -18.15 8.66 -5.60
N ARG A 77 -17.71 9.67 -4.83
CA ARG A 77 -17.81 9.62 -3.36
C ARG A 77 -19.22 9.74 -2.85
N GLU A 78 -19.98 10.70 -3.35
CA GLU A 78 -21.37 10.93 -2.95
C GLU A 78 -22.23 9.69 -3.25
N ALA A 79 -21.97 9.01 -4.36
CA ALA A 79 -22.65 7.78 -4.75
C ALA A 79 -22.11 6.50 -4.06
N GLN A 80 -21.16 6.61 -3.13
CA GLN A 80 -20.44 5.46 -2.55
C GLN A 80 -19.92 4.48 -3.63
N GLY A 81 -19.40 5.05 -4.71
CA GLY A 81 -18.90 4.39 -5.89
C GLY A 81 -17.63 3.56 -5.66
N PRO A 82 -17.12 2.92 -6.72
CA PRO A 82 -15.89 2.12 -6.65
C PRO A 82 -14.68 2.95 -6.20
N PRO A 83 -13.62 2.29 -5.68
CA PRO A 83 -12.37 2.97 -5.41
C PRO A 83 -11.80 3.59 -6.69
N PHE A 84 -11.16 4.75 -6.54
CA PHE A 84 -10.50 5.41 -7.67
C PHE A 84 -9.06 5.81 -7.36
N LEU A 85 -8.26 5.91 -8.41
CA LEU A 85 -6.88 6.40 -8.42
C LEU A 85 -6.82 7.63 -9.33
N PHE A 86 -6.13 8.68 -8.88
CA PHE A 86 -5.89 9.84 -9.74
C PHE A 86 -4.65 9.64 -10.62
N LEU A 87 -4.75 10.08 -11.87
CA LEU A 87 -3.63 10.35 -12.75
C LEU A 87 -3.34 11.85 -12.72
N THR A 88 -2.06 12.25 -12.69
CA THR A 88 -1.67 13.66 -12.64
C THR A 88 -0.36 13.91 -13.41
N ALA A 89 -0.28 15.01 -14.15
CA ALA A 89 0.92 15.41 -14.88
C ALA A 89 1.88 16.33 -14.08
N TYR A 90 1.75 16.39 -12.75
CA TYR A 90 2.18 17.48 -11.84
C TYR A 90 1.18 18.64 -11.82
N SER A 91 0.14 18.48 -11.00
CA SER A 91 -0.77 19.55 -10.61
C SER A 91 -0.18 20.40 -9.48
N ASP A 92 -0.65 21.65 -9.36
CA ASP A 92 -0.27 22.56 -8.28
C ASP A 92 -0.69 22.02 -6.90
N PHE A 93 -0.09 22.57 -5.84
CA PHE A 93 -0.32 22.11 -4.46
C PHE A 93 -1.79 22.25 -4.01
N ASP A 94 -2.56 23.20 -4.56
CA ASP A 94 -3.96 23.39 -4.19
C ASP A 94 -4.85 22.30 -4.78
N THR A 95 -4.63 21.95 -6.05
CA THR A 95 -5.30 20.85 -6.72
C THR A 95 -5.04 19.51 -6.02
N ILE A 96 -3.79 19.24 -5.59
CA ILE A 96 -3.46 18.03 -4.83
C ILE A 96 -4.15 18.02 -3.45
N ARG A 97 -4.22 19.17 -2.77
CA ARG A 97 -4.93 19.28 -1.48
C ARG A 97 -6.43 19.00 -1.62
N GLN A 98 -7.06 19.52 -2.66
CA GLN A 98 -8.47 19.26 -2.94
C GLN A 98 -8.71 17.78 -3.26
N ALA A 99 -7.89 17.22 -4.14
CA ALA A 99 -7.94 15.80 -4.47
C ALA A 99 -7.80 14.90 -3.22
N ALA A 100 -6.95 15.29 -2.26
CA ALA A 100 -6.73 14.50 -1.04
C ALA A 100 -7.97 14.41 -0.15
N ARG A 101 -8.83 15.44 -0.15
CA ARG A 101 -10.10 15.44 0.60
C ARG A 101 -11.11 14.46 0.03
N LEU A 102 -10.99 14.13 -1.26
CA LEU A 102 -11.79 13.10 -1.93
C LEU A 102 -11.27 11.69 -1.62
N GLN A 103 -10.31 11.54 -0.70
CA GLN A 103 -9.81 10.27 -0.15
C GLN A 103 -9.33 9.21 -1.18
N PRO A 104 -8.78 9.58 -2.35
CA PRO A 104 -8.45 8.62 -3.41
C PRO A 104 -7.60 7.46 -2.90
N SER A 105 -7.70 6.32 -3.55
CA SER A 105 -6.91 5.14 -3.18
C SER A 105 -5.41 5.34 -3.41
N GLY A 106 -5.04 6.37 -4.17
CA GLY A 106 -3.67 6.73 -4.51
C GLY A 106 -3.61 7.73 -5.68
N TYR A 107 -2.38 8.14 -5.98
CA TYR A 107 -2.04 9.03 -7.09
C TYR A 107 -0.94 8.40 -7.93
N LEU A 108 -1.05 8.60 -9.24
CA LEU A 108 -0.07 8.18 -10.22
C LEU A 108 0.36 9.40 -11.03
N ILE A 109 1.68 9.63 -11.04
CA ILE A 109 2.26 10.71 -11.83
C ILE A 109 2.47 10.19 -13.26
N LYS A 110 1.97 10.93 -14.24
CA LYS A 110 2.20 10.67 -15.66
C LYS A 110 3.64 11.07 -16.04
N PRO A 111 4.34 10.29 -16.90
CA PRO A 111 3.92 9.01 -17.44
C PRO A 111 4.04 7.88 -16.40
N VAL A 112 3.02 7.02 -16.33
CA VAL A 112 3.00 5.86 -15.42
C VAL A 112 3.44 4.59 -16.17
N ASN A 113 4.36 3.82 -15.58
CA ASN A 113 4.76 2.53 -16.13
C ASN A 113 3.88 1.39 -15.58
N GLY A 114 3.83 0.26 -16.30
CA GLY A 114 2.99 -0.89 -15.94
C GLY A 114 3.25 -1.46 -14.54
N VAL A 115 4.49 -1.46 -14.06
CA VAL A 115 4.82 -1.94 -12.69
C VAL A 115 4.18 -1.06 -11.62
N THR A 116 4.23 0.26 -11.80
CA THR A 116 3.68 1.23 -10.87
C THR A 116 2.15 1.21 -10.91
N LEU A 117 1.59 1.12 -12.11
CA LEU A 117 0.15 0.99 -12.35
C LEU A 117 -0.39 -0.28 -11.69
N PHE A 118 0.25 -1.43 -11.92
CA PHE A 118 -0.11 -2.70 -11.29
C PHE A 118 -0.11 -2.62 -9.76
N ALA A 119 0.99 -2.12 -9.16
CA ALA A 119 1.11 -2.04 -7.72
C ALA A 119 0.06 -1.11 -7.09
N ALA A 120 -0.26 0.01 -7.75
CA ALA A 120 -1.26 0.95 -7.28
C ALA A 120 -2.67 0.35 -7.34
N ILE A 121 -3.02 -0.34 -8.43
CA ILE A 121 -4.31 -1.02 -8.58
C ILE A 121 -4.48 -2.10 -7.51
N GLN A 122 -3.48 -2.97 -7.31
CA GLN A 122 -3.54 -4.01 -6.28
C GLN A 122 -3.75 -3.41 -4.88
N THR A 123 -2.98 -2.36 -4.53
CA THR A 123 -3.14 -1.67 -3.25
C THR A 123 -4.54 -1.07 -3.08
N ALA A 124 -5.11 -0.51 -4.15
CA ALA A 124 -6.43 0.11 -4.11
C ALA A 124 -7.55 -0.91 -3.93
N ILE A 125 -7.48 -2.04 -4.64
CA ILE A 125 -8.44 -3.16 -4.52
C ILE A 125 -8.37 -3.78 -3.12
N GLU A 126 -7.16 -4.04 -2.60
CA GLU A 126 -6.97 -4.58 -1.25
C GLU A 126 -7.58 -3.67 -0.19
N ARG A 127 -7.40 -2.35 -0.31
CA ARG A 127 -7.99 -1.36 0.61
C ARG A 127 -9.51 -1.29 0.52
N ALA A 128 -10.06 -1.41 -0.69
CA ALA A 128 -11.50 -1.42 -0.91
C ALA A 128 -12.13 -2.71 -0.38
N ALA A 129 -11.47 -3.86 -0.55
CA ALA A 129 -11.89 -5.12 0.06
C ALA A 129 -11.81 -5.08 1.60
N ALA A 130 -10.78 -4.43 2.15
CA ALA A 130 -10.66 -4.19 3.60
C ALA A 130 -11.68 -3.16 4.14
N HIS A 131 -12.32 -2.38 3.27
CA HIS A 131 -13.45 -1.48 3.58
C HIS A 131 -14.83 -2.13 3.34
N GLN A 132 -14.90 -3.42 3.00
CA GLN A 132 -16.11 -4.17 3.32
C GLN A 132 -16.24 -4.13 4.85
N PRO A 133 -17.40 -3.75 5.41
CA PRO A 133 -17.64 -4.05 6.80
C PRO A 133 -17.55 -5.57 6.91
N ALA A 134 -16.46 -6.06 7.49
CA ALA A 134 -16.52 -7.35 8.16
C ALA A 134 -17.80 -7.32 9.00
N PRO A 135 -18.61 -8.40 9.01
CA PRO A 135 -19.80 -8.45 9.86
C PRO A 135 -19.40 -7.92 11.23
N LEU A 136 -20.09 -6.86 11.67
CA LEU A 136 -19.76 -6.08 12.88
C LEU A 136 -19.18 -7.04 13.92
N PRO A 137 -17.99 -6.77 14.49
CA PRO A 137 -17.53 -7.57 15.61
C PRO A 137 -18.63 -7.49 16.64
N HIS A 138 -19.29 -8.63 16.90
CA HIS A 138 -20.17 -8.73 18.04
C HIS A 138 -19.36 -8.22 19.23
N PRO A 139 -19.91 -7.36 20.10
CA PRO A 139 -19.15 -6.74 21.18
C PRO A 139 -18.51 -7.73 22.19
N ASN A 140 -18.66 -9.04 21.96
CA ASN A 140 -18.02 -10.14 22.68
C ASN A 140 -17.33 -11.21 21.79
N ALA A 141 -17.09 -10.97 20.50
CA ALA A 141 -16.29 -11.87 19.68
C ALA A 141 -14.79 -11.53 19.84
N PRO A 142 -13.91 -12.48 20.22
CA PRO A 142 -12.47 -12.20 20.32
C PRO A 142 -11.96 -11.78 18.94
N ALA A 143 -11.18 -10.69 18.90
CA ALA A 143 -10.56 -10.19 17.69
C ALA A 143 -9.88 -11.33 16.92
N ALA A 144 -10.23 -11.51 15.65
CA ALA A 144 -9.59 -12.49 14.80
C ALA A 144 -8.06 -12.26 14.86
N PRO A 145 -7.26 -13.30 15.16
CA PRO A 145 -5.84 -13.13 15.39
C PRO A 145 -5.17 -12.61 14.12
N VAL A 146 -4.42 -11.50 14.24
CA VAL A 146 -3.49 -11.07 13.19
C VAL A 146 -2.56 -12.26 12.90
N PRO A 147 -2.51 -12.79 11.66
CA PRO A 147 -1.66 -13.93 11.35
C PRO A 147 -0.21 -13.60 11.70
N ASP A 148 0.49 -14.54 12.33
CA ASP A 148 1.91 -14.37 12.70
C ASP A 148 2.86 -14.55 11.49
N PHE A 149 2.31 -14.58 10.28
CA PHE A 149 3.02 -14.73 9.02
C PHE A 149 2.38 -13.96 7.87
N PHE A 150 3.16 -13.76 6.80
CA PHE A 150 2.71 -13.26 5.50
C PHE A 150 3.48 -13.94 4.37
N PHE A 151 3.07 -13.74 3.12
CA PHE A 151 3.77 -14.31 1.96
C PHE A 151 4.60 -13.25 1.25
N VAL A 152 5.84 -13.58 0.92
CA VAL A 152 6.79 -12.77 0.16
C VAL A 152 7.04 -13.40 -1.21
N LYS A 153 6.75 -12.68 -2.29
CA LYS A 153 6.98 -13.15 -3.66
C LYS A 153 8.47 -13.08 -4.02
N ARG A 154 9.06 -14.21 -4.44
CA ARG A 154 10.39 -14.30 -5.06
C ARG A 154 10.27 -15.00 -6.41
N GLY A 155 10.41 -14.23 -7.49
CA GLY A 155 10.16 -14.75 -8.84
C GLY A 155 8.73 -15.27 -8.98
N ALA A 156 8.59 -16.55 -9.35
CA ALA A 156 7.29 -17.21 -9.51
C ALA A 156 6.71 -17.77 -8.19
N PHE A 157 7.47 -17.83 -7.10
CA PHE A 157 7.06 -18.50 -5.86
C PHE A 157 6.77 -17.51 -4.73
N ALA A 158 5.72 -17.79 -3.97
CA ALA A 158 5.40 -17.09 -2.73
C ALA A 158 5.99 -17.85 -1.53
N HIS A 159 6.91 -17.22 -0.81
CA HIS A 159 7.51 -17.78 0.41
C HIS A 159 6.75 -17.29 1.64
N LYS A 160 6.28 -18.22 2.46
CA LYS A 160 5.71 -17.89 3.77
C LYS A 160 6.84 -17.39 4.69
N LEU A 161 6.67 -16.19 5.26
CA LEU A 161 7.60 -15.57 6.20
C LEU A 161 6.85 -15.28 7.50
N TYR A 162 7.35 -15.79 8.63
CA TYR A 162 6.79 -15.46 9.94
C TYR A 162 7.43 -14.18 10.50
N TRP A 163 6.64 -13.37 11.21
CA TRP A 163 7.13 -12.16 11.87
C TRP A 163 8.22 -12.47 12.91
N ARG A 164 8.12 -13.62 13.57
CA ARG A 164 9.13 -14.11 14.51
C ARG A 164 10.49 -14.37 13.87
N ASP A 165 10.55 -14.58 12.55
CA ASP A 165 11.78 -14.86 11.81
C ASP A 165 12.43 -13.58 11.23
N VAL A 166 11.77 -12.43 11.41
CA VAL A 166 12.29 -11.11 11.01
C VAL A 166 13.23 -10.61 12.12
N ALA A 167 14.49 -10.38 11.75
CA ALA A 167 15.53 -9.88 12.65
C ALA A 167 15.58 -8.36 12.72
N SER A 168 15.39 -7.66 11.60
CA SER A 168 15.42 -6.20 11.54
C SER A 168 14.31 -5.62 10.67
N LEU A 169 13.84 -4.44 11.07
CA LEU A 169 12.96 -3.54 10.34
C LEU A 169 13.69 -2.21 10.16
N GLU A 170 14.04 -1.86 8.93
CA GLU A 170 14.89 -0.72 8.60
C GLU A 170 14.17 0.24 7.64
N ALA A 171 13.87 1.45 8.10
CA ALA A 171 13.22 2.49 7.33
C ALA A 171 14.17 3.14 6.32
N GLY A 172 13.85 2.97 5.04
CA GLY A 172 14.38 3.73 3.92
C GLY A 172 13.53 4.99 3.62
N LYS A 173 13.65 5.52 2.40
CA LYS A 173 12.94 6.74 1.99
C LYS A 173 11.40 6.57 1.97
N ASN A 174 10.90 5.44 1.44
CA ASN A 174 9.47 5.16 1.27
C ASN A 174 9.08 3.70 1.61
N TYR A 175 9.99 2.94 2.19
CA TYR A 175 9.81 1.53 2.49
C TYR A 175 10.51 1.20 3.81
N VAL A 176 10.06 0.11 4.43
CA VAL A 176 10.73 -0.56 5.53
C VAL A 176 11.25 -1.87 4.99
N THR A 177 12.56 -2.06 5.03
CA THR A 177 13.20 -3.32 4.70
C THR A 177 13.13 -4.24 5.91
N LEU A 178 12.57 -5.43 5.69
CA LEU A 178 12.54 -6.54 6.62
C LEU A 178 13.68 -7.48 6.25
N ARG A 179 14.51 -7.83 7.22
CA ARG A 179 15.56 -8.82 7.04
C ARG A 179 15.22 -10.09 7.80
N ALA A 180 15.21 -11.22 7.09
CA ALA A 180 15.01 -12.57 7.62
C ALA A 180 16.28 -13.40 7.35
N PRO A 181 17.25 -13.41 8.28
CA PRO A 181 18.57 -13.99 8.06
C PRO A 181 18.54 -15.49 7.78
N ALA A 182 17.68 -16.23 8.49
CA ALA A 182 17.53 -17.68 8.34
C ALA A 182 17.11 -18.07 6.91
N LEU A 183 16.35 -17.22 6.24
CA LEU A 183 15.89 -17.42 4.86
C LEU A 183 16.77 -16.71 3.83
N ARG A 184 17.85 -16.03 4.26
CA ARG A 184 18.67 -15.12 3.45
C ARG A 184 17.81 -14.21 2.59
N LEU A 185 16.76 -13.67 3.20
CA LEU A 185 15.71 -12.93 2.54
C LEU A 185 15.64 -11.51 3.09
N SER A 186 15.58 -10.56 2.18
CA SER A 186 15.22 -9.18 2.47
C SER A 186 13.99 -8.82 1.66
N HIS A 187 13.00 -8.22 2.30
CA HIS A 187 11.76 -7.79 1.67
C HIS A 187 11.45 -6.36 2.04
N ALA A 188 10.96 -5.55 1.10
CA ALA A 188 10.61 -4.17 1.36
C ALA A 188 9.08 -4.04 1.44
N ILE A 189 8.57 -3.58 2.58
CA ILE A 189 7.18 -3.18 2.73
C ILE A 189 7.10 -1.67 2.54
N ARG A 190 6.20 -1.19 1.69
CA ARG A 190 5.99 0.24 1.49
C ARG A 190 5.36 0.85 2.75
N GLY A 191 5.91 1.95 3.25
CA GLY A 191 5.39 2.63 4.43
C GLY A 191 6.50 3.14 5.36
N SER A 192 6.09 3.63 6.52
CA SER A 192 6.98 4.06 7.60
C SER A 192 7.19 2.93 8.60
N LEU A 193 8.27 3.00 9.39
CA LEU A 193 8.50 2.05 10.48
C LEU A 193 7.35 2.05 11.50
N ALA A 194 6.77 3.21 11.79
CA ALA A 194 5.61 3.32 12.69
C ALA A 194 4.41 2.56 12.14
N TYR A 195 4.10 2.71 10.85
CA TYR A 195 3.01 1.97 10.22
C TYR A 195 3.21 0.44 10.32
N VAL A 196 4.43 -0.05 10.06
CA VAL A 196 4.71 -1.50 10.15
C VAL A 196 4.53 -2.01 11.58
N LEU A 197 5.05 -1.28 12.58
CA LEU A 197 4.94 -1.69 13.99
C LEU A 197 3.50 -1.63 14.49
N ASP A 198 2.76 -0.56 14.17
CA ASP A 198 1.45 -0.30 14.77
C ASP A 198 0.31 -1.04 14.07
N GLN A 199 0.46 -1.33 12.77
CA GLN A 199 -0.63 -1.84 11.93
C GLN A 199 -0.40 -3.25 11.38
N LEU A 200 0.86 -3.66 11.17
CA LEU A 200 1.17 -4.95 10.53
C LEU A 200 1.75 -5.98 11.50
N LEU A 201 2.50 -5.55 12.49
CA LEU A 201 3.10 -6.45 13.47
C LEU A 201 2.01 -6.99 14.43
N PRO A 202 1.92 -8.32 14.64
CA PRO A 202 1.00 -8.88 15.62
C PRO A 202 1.22 -8.26 17.00
N PRO A 203 0.17 -7.87 17.75
CA PRO A 203 0.32 -7.23 19.05
C PRO A 203 1.14 -8.03 20.06
N SER A 204 1.09 -9.36 19.97
CA SER A 204 1.89 -10.28 20.79
C SER A 204 3.40 -10.18 20.58
N LEU A 205 3.84 -9.65 19.44
CA LEU A 205 5.25 -9.52 19.06
C LEU A 205 5.78 -8.08 19.20
N LEU A 206 4.94 -7.09 19.52
CA LEU A 206 5.36 -5.69 19.70
C LEU A 206 6.52 -5.56 20.69
N ASN A 207 6.41 -6.24 21.83
CA ASN A 207 7.45 -6.20 22.89
C ASN A 207 8.72 -6.96 22.50
N SER A 208 8.69 -7.77 21.44
CA SER A 208 9.88 -8.44 20.92
C SER A 208 10.73 -7.55 20.02
N PHE A 209 10.20 -6.41 19.53
CA PHE A 209 10.96 -5.47 18.71
C PHE A 209 11.44 -4.26 19.53
N ILE A 210 12.76 -4.09 19.60
CA ILE A 210 13.45 -3.00 20.28
C ILE A 210 13.81 -1.93 19.26
N ARG A 211 13.41 -0.68 19.53
CA ARG A 211 13.67 0.43 18.61
C ARG A 211 15.02 1.07 18.91
N VAL A 212 16.02 0.75 18.09
CA VAL A 212 17.41 1.24 18.26
C VAL A 212 17.59 2.68 17.82
N ASN A 213 16.83 3.12 16.82
CA ASN A 213 16.78 4.53 16.42
C ASN A 213 15.47 4.87 15.69
N ARG A 214 15.34 6.10 15.18
CA ARG A 214 14.11 6.54 14.47
C ARG A 214 13.80 5.71 13.22
N ARG A 215 14.83 5.11 12.60
CA ARG A 215 14.74 4.34 11.36
C ARG A 215 14.79 2.83 11.56
N THR A 216 15.26 2.33 12.70
CA THR A 216 15.50 0.89 12.85
C THR A 216 14.86 0.32 14.12
N SER A 217 14.18 -0.81 13.95
CA SER A 217 13.77 -1.70 15.04
C SER A 217 14.34 -3.10 14.84
N LEU A 218 14.82 -3.71 15.91
CA LEU A 218 15.46 -5.03 15.92
C LEU A 218 14.65 -6.00 16.76
N ASN A 219 14.50 -7.22 16.30
CA ASN A 219 13.88 -8.27 17.09
C ASN A 219 14.88 -8.77 18.15
N ALA A 220 14.51 -8.66 19.43
CA ALA A 220 15.32 -9.01 20.58
C ALA A 220 15.83 -10.45 20.54
N ALA A 221 15.07 -11.37 19.94
CA ALA A 221 15.48 -12.78 19.79
C ALA A 221 16.73 -12.96 18.91
N PHE A 222 17.06 -11.99 18.06
CA PHE A 222 18.22 -12.01 17.18
C PHE A 222 19.37 -11.11 17.65
N ILE A 223 19.18 -10.39 18.77
CA ILE A 223 20.24 -9.56 19.36
C ILE A 223 21.22 -10.47 20.07
N THR A 224 22.47 -10.45 19.64
CA THR A 224 23.56 -11.28 20.19
C THR A 224 24.38 -10.55 21.24
N GLY A 225 24.28 -9.22 21.28
CA GLY A 225 24.98 -8.38 22.25
C GLY A 225 24.76 -6.91 21.98
N TYR A 226 25.15 -6.06 22.93
CA TYR A 226 25.16 -4.61 22.78
C TYR A 226 26.24 -3.99 23.68
N ASN A 227 26.69 -2.79 23.34
CA ASN A 227 27.53 -1.93 24.17
C ASN A 227 26.95 -0.50 24.13
N ASP A 228 27.67 0.49 24.66
CA ASP A 228 27.17 1.86 24.74
C ASP A 228 26.97 2.52 23.36
N GLU A 229 27.65 2.04 22.32
CA GLU A 229 27.61 2.62 20.98
C GLU A 229 26.78 1.80 19.98
N HIS A 230 26.73 0.48 20.13
CA HIS A 230 26.19 -0.43 19.13
C HIS A 230 25.37 -1.58 19.72
N VAL A 231 24.35 -2.00 18.96
CA VAL A 231 23.59 -3.24 19.16
C VAL A 231 23.91 -4.19 18.02
N TYR A 232 24.30 -5.41 18.35
CA TYR A 232 24.62 -6.48 17.40
C TYR A 232 23.41 -7.39 17.23
N CYS A 233 22.89 -7.49 16.00
CA CYS A 233 21.71 -8.28 15.69
C CYS A 233 21.91 -9.03 14.37
N ALA A 234 21.69 -10.34 14.39
CA ALA A 234 21.79 -11.21 13.21
C ALA A 234 23.08 -11.04 12.38
N GLY A 235 24.22 -10.76 13.03
CA GLY A 235 25.52 -10.59 12.37
C GLY A 235 25.80 -9.19 11.82
N GLU A 236 24.90 -8.22 12.05
CA GLU A 236 25.05 -6.81 11.68
C GLU A 236 25.16 -5.93 12.96
N SER A 237 25.74 -4.74 12.83
CA SER A 237 25.85 -3.75 13.91
C SER A 237 24.98 -2.52 13.63
N TYR A 238 24.25 -2.07 14.64
CA TYR A 238 23.35 -0.92 14.57
C TYR A 238 23.69 0.09 15.68
N GLU A 239 23.55 1.39 15.42
CA GLU A 239 23.74 2.42 16.45
C GLU A 239 22.80 2.20 17.65
N ASN A 240 23.36 2.24 18.86
CA ASN A 240 22.60 2.09 20.09
C ASN A 240 22.07 3.45 20.57
N GLY A 241 20.79 3.73 20.34
CA GLY A 241 20.14 4.90 20.91
C GLY A 241 19.86 4.73 22.41
N ARG A 242 19.86 5.84 23.17
CA ARG A 242 19.57 5.87 24.62
C ARG A 242 18.33 5.04 25.02
N MET A 243 17.25 5.14 24.23
CA MET A 243 16.01 4.42 24.48
C MET A 243 16.16 2.90 24.35
N ALA A 244 16.96 2.44 23.38
CA ALA A 244 17.25 1.02 23.24
C ALA A 244 18.18 0.50 24.33
N GLN A 245 19.14 1.32 24.76
CA GLN A 245 20.01 0.99 25.88
C GLN A 245 19.20 0.73 27.17
N GLU A 246 18.21 1.58 27.47
CA GLU A 246 17.30 1.37 28.60
C GLU A 246 16.44 0.11 28.46
N GLN A 247 15.94 -0.19 27.25
CA GLN A 247 15.15 -1.40 26.99
C GLN A 247 16.00 -2.67 27.12
N LEU A 248 17.24 -2.65 26.62
CA LEU A 248 18.17 -3.77 26.69
C LEU A 248 18.67 -4.04 28.11
N GLN A 249 18.94 -2.98 28.89
CA GLN A 249 19.29 -3.12 30.31
C GLN A 249 18.19 -3.79 31.13
N ARG A 250 16.91 -3.58 30.81
CA ARG A 250 15.78 -4.25 31.48
C ARG A 250 15.70 -5.75 31.18
N LEU A 251 16.36 -6.22 30.11
CA LEU A 251 16.44 -7.63 29.74
C LEU A 251 17.66 -8.33 30.36
N GLN A 252 18.56 -7.60 31.03
CA GLN A 252 19.62 -8.21 31.83
C GLN A 252 19.02 -8.89 33.05
N LEU A 253 19.35 -10.17 33.23
CA LEU A 253 19.09 -10.86 34.50
C LEU A 253 19.96 -10.19 35.59
N LYS A 254 19.32 -9.86 36.71
CA LYS A 254 20.03 -9.38 37.91
C LYS A 254 20.87 -10.50 38.53
#